data_AF-A0A9J6GLF4-F1
#
_entry.id   AF-A0A9J6GLF4-F1
#
_cell.length_a   1.000
_cell.length_b   1.000
_cell.length_c   1.000
_cell.angle_alpha   90.00
_cell.angle_beta   90.00
_cell.angle_gamma   90.00
#
_symmetry.space_group_name_H-M   'P 1'
#
loop_
_entity.id
_entity.type
_entity.pdbx_description
1 polymer ?
#
loop_
_entity_poly.entity_id
_entity_poly.type
_entity_poly.pdbx_seq_one_letter_code
_entity_poly.pdbx_strand_id
1 'polypeptide(L)' 'MNEEQDILGNGTMKPIHIMRGVPGWLQGFQGNEFQMLLRKRPQVYHWRETRPTDFHKLNKRIRFLYKVLNHRTRSW' A
#
# COMPACT_ATOMS: atom_id res chain seq x y z
N MET A 1 -13.52 29.37 2.49
CA MET A 1 -14.89 29.27 3.06
C MET A 1 -15.69 28.44 2.04
N ASN A 2 -16.03 27.18 2.26
CA ASN A 2 -16.43 26.52 3.50
C ASN A 2 -15.81 25.12 3.63
N GLU A 3 -15.10 24.90 4.73
CA GLU A 3 -15.06 23.61 5.41
C GLU A 3 -16.45 23.40 6.08
N GLU A 4 -16.85 22.14 6.30
CA GLU A 4 -18.07 21.70 7.04
C GLU A 4 -19.38 21.46 6.26
N GLN A 5 -19.38 20.63 5.21
CA GLN A 5 -20.60 19.90 4.81
C GLN A 5 -20.30 18.52 4.22
N ASP A 6 -19.91 17.55 5.06
CA ASP A 6 -20.45 16.17 4.95
C ASP A 6 -20.13 15.36 6.21
N ILE A 7 -20.54 15.89 7.37
CA ILE A 7 -20.68 15.12 8.60
C ILE A 7 -22.19 14.99 8.76
N LEU A 8 -22.70 13.75 8.79
CA LEU A 8 -24.09 13.31 9.02
C LEU A 8 -24.95 12.96 7.78
N GLY A 9 -24.72 11.75 7.26
CA GLY A 9 -25.79 10.74 7.20
C GLY A 9 -26.51 10.49 5.87
N ASN A 10 -25.94 9.64 5.00
CA ASN A 10 -26.55 8.35 4.58
C ASN A 10 -25.71 7.63 3.52
N GLY A 11 -25.17 6.46 3.86
CA GLY A 11 -25.31 5.26 3.01
C GLY A 11 -24.61 5.17 1.64
N THR A 12 -23.73 6.07 1.21
CA THR A 12 -22.89 5.79 0.02
C THR A 12 -21.68 4.96 0.43
N MET A 13 -21.82 3.63 0.41
CA MET A 13 -20.66 2.72 0.35
C MET A 13 -19.77 3.20 -0.80
N LYS A 14 -18.65 3.86 -0.46
CA LYS A 14 -17.66 4.26 -1.47
C LYS A 14 -17.29 3.01 -2.28
N PRO A 15 -17.18 3.06 -3.63
CA PRO A 15 -16.94 1.89 -4.49
C PRO A 15 -15.77 0.99 -4.04
N ILE A 16 -14.83 1.55 -3.30
CA ILE A 16 -13.72 0.85 -2.61
C ILE A 16 -14.18 -0.28 -1.67
N HIS A 17 -15.41 -0.23 -1.12
CA HIS A 17 -15.98 -1.28 -0.27
C HIS A 17 -16.53 -2.48 -1.07
N ILE A 18 -16.75 -2.34 -2.38
CA ILE A 18 -17.36 -3.39 -3.24
C ILE A 18 -16.29 -4.22 -3.98
N MET A 19 -15.01 -3.82 -3.93
CA MET A 19 -13.91 -4.57 -4.55
C MET A 19 -13.65 -5.90 -3.83
N ARG A 20 -14.41 -6.93 -4.20
CA ARG A 20 -14.20 -8.32 -3.74
C ARG A 20 -12.84 -8.82 -4.23
N GLY A 21 -12.02 -9.33 -3.32
CA GLY A 21 -10.69 -9.88 -3.62
C GLY A 21 -9.51 -8.93 -3.41
N VAL A 22 -9.76 -7.64 -3.16
CA VAL A 22 -8.71 -6.70 -2.76
C VAL A 22 -8.59 -6.70 -1.23
N PRO A 23 -7.41 -6.97 -0.65
CA PRO A 23 -7.21 -6.90 0.79
C PRO A 23 -7.58 -5.51 1.34
N GLY A 24 -8.20 -5.43 2.52
CA GLY A 24 -8.63 -4.16 3.11
C GLY A 24 -7.50 -3.12 3.25
N TRP A 25 -6.26 -3.55 3.45
CA TRP A 25 -5.10 -2.65 3.50
C TRP A 25 -4.75 -2.02 2.14
N LEU A 26 -5.29 -2.52 1.02
CA LEU A 26 -5.04 -2.06 -0.34
C LEU A 26 -6.27 -1.34 -0.95
N GLN A 27 -7.45 -1.46 -0.33
CA GLN A 27 -8.65 -0.75 -0.79
C GLN A 27 -8.45 0.76 -0.71
N GLY A 28 -8.72 1.47 -1.81
CA GLY A 28 -8.55 2.92 -1.91
C GLY A 28 -7.09 3.41 -1.91
N PHE A 29 -6.10 2.50 -1.95
CA PHE A 29 -4.70 2.89 -2.05
C PHE A 29 -4.39 3.47 -3.45
N GLN A 30 -3.74 4.62 -3.48
CA GLN A 30 -3.20 5.26 -4.68
C GLN A 30 -1.73 5.58 -4.41
N GLY A 31 -0.83 4.83 -5.04
CA GLY A 31 0.61 4.99 -4.83
C GLY A 31 1.42 4.05 -5.72
N ASN A 32 2.73 4.26 -5.75
CA ASN A 32 3.63 3.45 -6.59
C ASN A 32 3.89 2.07 -5.97
N GLU A 33 4.52 1.18 -6.75
CA GLU A 33 4.84 -0.18 -6.32
C GLU A 33 5.63 -0.21 -5.00
N PHE A 34 6.57 0.72 -4.80
CA PHE A 34 7.38 0.78 -3.59
C PHE A 34 6.52 1.06 -2.36
N GLN A 35 5.65 2.06 -2.43
CA GLN A 35 4.72 2.41 -1.35
C GLN A 35 3.75 1.26 -1.06
N MET A 36 3.25 0.59 -2.10
CA MET A 36 2.39 -0.60 -1.96
C MET A 36 3.11 -1.74 -1.23
N LEU A 37 4.35 -2.06 -1.61
CA LEU A 37 5.11 -3.16 -1.01
C LEU A 37 5.54 -2.85 0.43
N LEU A 38 5.85 -1.58 0.75
CA LEU A 38 6.07 -1.14 2.13
C LEU A 38 4.83 -1.36 2.99
N ARG A 39 3.63 -1.06 2.46
CA ARG A 39 2.35 -1.27 3.16
C ARG A 39 2.01 -2.76 3.30
N LYS A 40 2.37 -3.58 2.31
CA LYS A 40 2.20 -5.05 2.34
C LYS A 40 3.10 -5.71 3.39
N ARG A 41 4.35 -5.26 3.55
CA ARG A 41 5.37 -5.90 4.41
C ARG A 41 4.91 -6.22 5.84
N PRO A 42 4.28 -5.32 6.62
CA PRO A 42 3.79 -5.66 7.95
C PRO A 42 2.63 -6.66 7.93
N GLN A 43 1.76 -6.60 6.91
CA GLN A 43 0.61 -7.50 6.75
C GLN A 43 1.04 -8.95 6.55
N VAL A 44 2.19 -9.15 5.90
CA VAL A 44 2.76 -10.48 5.61
C VAL A 44 3.98 -10.79 6.46
N TYR A 45 4.16 -10.16 7.62
CA TYR A 45 5.31 -10.41 8.48
C TYR A 45 5.42 -11.90 8.89
N HIS A 46 4.28 -12.56 9.11
CA HIS A 46 4.20 -13.99 9.39
C HIS A 46 4.81 -14.89 8.29
N TRP A 47 4.96 -14.40 7.05
CA TRP A 47 5.66 -15.13 5.97
C TRP A 47 7.15 -15.33 6.27
N ARG A 48 7.72 -14.57 7.21
CA ARG A 48 9.09 -14.81 7.65
C ARG A 48 9.31 -16.26 8.11
N GLU A 49 8.30 -16.86 8.73
CA GLU A 49 8.34 -18.24 9.22
C GLU A 49 7.65 -19.21 8.26
N THR A 50 6.46 -18.84 7.77
CA THR A 50 5.64 -19.76 6.95
C THR A 50 6.06 -19.81 5.48
N ARG A 51 6.62 -18.73 4.93
CA ARG A 51 6.95 -18.56 3.50
C ARG A 51 8.25 -17.75 3.32
N PRO A 52 9.38 -18.21 3.86
CA PRO A 52 10.61 -17.41 3.98
C PRO A 52 11.14 -16.94 2.62
N THR A 53 11.01 -17.76 1.57
CA THR A 53 11.42 -17.40 0.20
C THR A 53 10.61 -16.22 -0.36
N ASP A 54 9.30 -16.18 -0.11
CA ASP A 54 8.44 -15.09 -0.58
C ASP A 54 8.70 -13.81 0.20
N PHE A 55 8.90 -13.93 1.52
CA PHE A 55 9.28 -12.79 2.35
C PHE A 55 10.65 -12.22 1.96
N HIS A 56 11.61 -13.08 1.61
CA HIS A 56 12.91 -12.65 1.08
C HIS A 56 12.76 -11.91 -0.25
N LYS A 57 12.00 -12.45 -1.21
CA LYS A 57 11.72 -11.82 -2.51
C LYS A 57 11.07 -10.45 -2.35
N LEU A 58 10.08 -10.34 -1.45
CA LEU A 58 9.44 -9.07 -1.10
C LEU A 58 10.45 -8.01 -0.65
N ASN A 59 11.29 -8.36 0.34
CA ASN A 59 12.31 -7.45 0.87
C ASN A 59 13.37 -7.09 -0.19
N LYS A 60 13.76 -8.04 -1.05
CA LYS A 60 14.66 -7.78 -2.18
C LYS A 60 14.08 -6.76 -3.16
N ARG A 61 12.79 -6.86 -3.51
CA ARG A 61 12.11 -5.90 -4.39
C ARG A 61 12.01 -4.51 -3.75
N ILE A 62 11.64 -4.43 -2.47
CA ILE A 62 11.60 -3.16 -1.71
C ILE A 62 12.97 -2.49 -1.75
N ARG A 63 14.05 -3.23 -1.46
CA ARG A 63 15.42 -2.70 -1.47
C ARG A 63 15.85 -2.22 -2.86
N PHE A 64 15.51 -2.97 -3.91
CA PHE A 64 15.77 -2.57 -5.29
C PHE A 64 15.08 -1.25 -5.64
N LEU A 65 13.77 -1.15 -5.36
CA LEU A 65 12.98 0.05 -5.66
C LEU A 65 13.46 1.26 -4.85
N TYR A 66 13.82 1.09 -3.57
CA TYR A 66 14.42 2.15 -2.76
C TYR A 66 15.68 2.73 -3.44
N LYS A 67 16.59 1.86 -3.89
CA LYS A 67 17.79 2.30 -4.62
C LYS A 67 17.40 3.04 -5.91
N VAL A 68 16.59 2.41 -6.76
CA VAL A 68 16.23 2.99 -8.07
C VAL A 68 15.54 4.34 -7.94
N LEU A 69 14.60 4.48 -7.01
CA LEU A 69 13.86 5.73 -6.80
C LEU A 69 14.79 6.81 -6.24
N ASN A 70 15.59 6.51 -5.21
CA ASN A 70 16.47 7.50 -4.59
C ASN A 70 17.66 7.90 -5.48
N HIS A 71 18.13 7.03 -6.37
CA HIS A 71 19.16 7.38 -7.35
C HIS A 71 18.60 8.22 -8.52
N ARG A 72 17.29 8.18 -8.77
CA ARG A 72 16.62 8.97 -9.81
C ARG A 72 16.17 10.35 -9.33
N THR A 73 16.01 10.53 -8.02
CA THR A 73 15.77 11.84 -7.41
C THR A 73 17.08 12.64 -7.41
N ARG A 74 17.44 13.19 -8.57
CA ARG A 74 18.53 14.16 -8.69
C ARG A 74 18.09 15.41 -7.94
N SER A 75 18.64 15.62 -6.75
CA SER A 75 18.49 16.85 -5.97
C SER A 75 19.14 18.00 -6.76
N TRP A 76 18.30 18.86 -7.34
CA TRP A 76 18.66 20.20 -7.80
C TRP A 76 18.26 21.20 -6.73
#